data_AF-A0A1J3I2Q8-F1
#
_entry.id   AF-A0A1J3I2Q8-F1
#
_cell.length_a   1.000
_cell.length_b   1.000
_cell.length_c   1.000
_cell.angle_alpha   90.00
_cell.angle_beta   90.00
_cell.angle_gamma   90.00
#
_symmetry.space_group_name_H-M   'P 1'
#
loop_
_entity.id
_entity.type
_entity.pdbx_description
1 polymer ?
#
loop_
_entity_poly.entity_id
_entity_poly.type
_entity_poly.pdbx_seq_one_letter_code
_entity_poly.pdbx_strand_id
1 'polypeptide(L)'
;TQFCMKLALSASFPVAYGGLDGRVIYIDVESKFSSKRVIEMGLKSFPEVFHLKGMAQEMAGRILVLRPTSLSDFTESIQELKDSILQNQVKLLVIDSVTALLSGENKQGDQRQHQLGWHISFLKSLAEFSRIPIVVTNQVRSQNRDETSHYSFQGKVKDEFQEHARTYDSHLVAALGINWAHAVTIRLVLEAKSGQRIIKVAKSPMSPPLAFPFDITSAGISLLSDDGTELKGPGINTIHARGHSDMINFHGD
;
A
#
# COMPACT_ATOMS: atom_id res chain seq x y z
N THR A 1 -5.03 -3.14 0.96
CA THR A 1 -5.98 -4.25 0.69
C THR A 1 -6.65 -4.26 -0.69
N GLN A 2 -7.67 -3.44 -1.05
CA GLN A 2 -8.40 -3.63 -2.34
C GLN A 2 -7.50 -3.61 -3.59
N PHE A 3 -6.57 -2.64 -3.66
CA PHE A 3 -5.56 -2.58 -4.71
C PHE A 3 -4.68 -3.85 -4.74
N CYS A 4 -4.21 -4.30 -3.59
CA CYS A 4 -3.37 -5.49 -3.44
C CYS A 4 -4.08 -6.78 -3.85
N MET A 5 -5.36 -6.94 -3.48
CA MET A 5 -6.18 -8.08 -3.91
C MET A 5 -6.38 -8.08 -5.44
N LYS A 6 -6.58 -6.90 -6.04
CA LYS A 6 -6.68 -6.77 -7.49
C LYS A 6 -5.35 -7.14 -8.18
N LEU A 7 -4.21 -6.68 -7.65
CA LEU A 7 -2.89 -7.07 -8.15
C LEU A 7 -2.64 -8.58 -8.04
N ALA A 8 -3.01 -9.19 -6.90
CA ALA A 8 -2.88 -10.63 -6.70
C ALA A 8 -3.69 -11.42 -7.72
N LEU A 9 -4.93 -10.99 -7.98
CA LEU A 9 -5.77 -11.55 -9.02
C LEU A 9 -5.13 -11.40 -10.41
N SER A 10 -4.67 -10.20 -10.79
CA SER A 10 -4.07 -9.97 -12.10
C SER A 10 -2.79 -10.80 -12.31
N ALA A 11 -1.95 -10.93 -11.28
CA ALA A 11 -0.73 -11.73 -11.35
C ALA A 11 -1.01 -13.24 -11.44
N SER A 12 -2.10 -13.73 -10.83
CA SER A 12 -2.48 -15.13 -10.94
C SER A 12 -3.20 -15.48 -12.24
N PHE A 13 -3.69 -14.48 -12.96
CA PHE A 13 -4.48 -14.64 -14.18
C PHE A 13 -3.67 -15.18 -15.37
N PRO A 14 -4.25 -15.91 -16.33
CA PRO A 14 -3.49 -16.48 -17.44
C PRO A 14 -2.91 -15.41 -18.38
N VAL A 15 -1.75 -15.71 -18.97
CA VAL A 15 -1.05 -14.80 -19.90
C VAL A 15 -1.92 -14.45 -21.12
N ALA A 16 -2.74 -15.38 -21.61
CA ALA A 16 -3.65 -15.16 -22.74
C ALA A 16 -4.66 -14.01 -22.50
N TYR A 17 -4.87 -13.64 -21.23
CA TYR A 17 -5.78 -12.57 -20.83
C TYR A 17 -5.05 -11.42 -20.11
N GLY A 18 -3.73 -11.28 -20.32
CA GLY A 18 -2.93 -10.17 -19.78
C GLY A 18 -2.44 -10.35 -18.34
N GLY A 19 -2.59 -11.55 -17.77
CA GLY A 19 -1.98 -11.90 -16.49
C GLY A 19 -0.56 -12.45 -16.61
N LEU A 20 -0.03 -13.01 -15.52
CA LEU A 20 1.33 -13.56 -15.47
C LEU A 20 1.39 -15.10 -15.37
N ASP A 21 0.22 -15.76 -15.34
CA ASP A 21 0.05 -17.20 -15.12
C ASP A 21 0.88 -17.72 -13.93
N GLY A 22 1.03 -16.86 -12.91
CA GLY A 22 1.97 -17.06 -11.81
C GLY A 22 1.29 -17.36 -10.48
N ARG A 23 2.10 -17.80 -9.51
CA ARG A 23 1.63 -17.85 -8.11
C ARG A 23 1.86 -16.51 -7.42
N VAL A 24 1.02 -16.21 -6.44
CA VAL A 24 1.12 -15.01 -5.61
C VAL A 24 1.24 -15.44 -4.15
N ILE A 25 2.17 -14.83 -3.44
CA ILE A 25 2.23 -14.93 -1.98
C ILE A 25 1.66 -13.64 -1.41
N TYR A 26 0.68 -13.76 -0.53
CA TYR A 26 0.01 -12.64 0.14
C TYR A 26 0.20 -12.78 1.65
N ILE A 27 1.06 -11.96 2.24
CA ILE A 27 1.21 -11.86 3.69
C ILE A 27 0.16 -10.88 4.21
N ASP A 28 -0.91 -11.42 4.78
CA ASP A 28 -2.06 -10.70 5.34
C ASP A 28 -1.93 -10.61 6.86
N VAL A 29 -1.30 -9.54 7.32
CA VAL A 29 -1.07 -9.30 8.76
C VAL A 29 -2.37 -8.90 9.46
N GLU A 30 -3.20 -8.10 8.79
CA GLU A 30 -4.40 -7.50 9.40
C GLU A 30 -5.64 -8.38 9.24
N SER A 31 -5.49 -9.59 8.68
CA SER A 31 -6.59 -10.51 8.39
C SER A 31 -7.70 -9.90 7.53
N LYS A 32 -7.34 -9.02 6.60
CA LYS A 32 -8.27 -8.28 5.72
C LYS A 32 -8.42 -8.92 4.33
N PHE A 33 -7.62 -9.93 4.01
CA PHE A 33 -7.75 -10.65 2.74
C PHE A 33 -9.06 -11.45 2.70
N SER A 34 -9.77 -11.39 1.56
CA SER A 34 -11.00 -12.14 1.34
C SER A 34 -11.00 -12.83 -0.01
N SER A 35 -10.98 -14.17 -0.02
CA SER A 35 -11.07 -14.97 -1.24
C SER A 35 -12.39 -14.72 -1.97
N LYS A 36 -13.49 -14.54 -1.22
CA LYS A 36 -14.80 -14.17 -1.79
C LYS A 36 -14.70 -12.87 -2.58
N ARG A 37 -14.02 -11.87 -2.02
CA ARG A 37 -13.81 -10.58 -2.69
C ARG A 37 -12.94 -10.70 -3.93
N VAL A 38 -11.88 -11.52 -3.91
CA VAL A 38 -11.04 -11.79 -5.09
C VAL A 38 -11.84 -12.46 -6.21
N ILE A 39 -12.67 -13.46 -5.87
CA ILE A 39 -13.53 -14.15 -6.85
C ILE A 39 -14.56 -13.19 -7.44
N GLU A 40 -15.17 -12.33 -6.62
CA GLU A 40 -16.09 -11.29 -7.09
C GLU A 40 -15.40 -10.33 -8.08
N MET A 41 -14.19 -9.84 -7.74
CA MET A 41 -13.41 -9.00 -8.65
C MET A 41 -13.15 -9.71 -9.98
N GLY A 42 -12.77 -11.00 -9.93
CA GLY A 42 -12.54 -11.82 -11.12
C GLY A 42 -13.77 -11.96 -11.99
N LEU A 43 -14.90 -12.35 -11.41
CA LEU A 43 -16.18 -12.50 -12.11
C LEU A 43 -16.63 -11.22 -12.79
N LYS A 44 -16.37 -10.06 -12.19
CA LYS A 44 -16.79 -8.76 -12.73
C LYS A 44 -15.80 -8.16 -13.72
N SER A 45 -14.53 -8.47 -13.59
CA SER A 45 -13.48 -7.91 -14.47
C SER A 45 -13.23 -8.76 -15.70
N PHE A 46 -13.39 -10.07 -15.56
CA PHE A 46 -13.07 -11.05 -16.59
C PHE A 46 -14.15 -12.14 -16.66
N PRO A 47 -15.41 -11.77 -16.93
CA PRO A 47 -16.54 -12.70 -16.89
C PRO A 47 -16.33 -13.89 -17.84
N GLU A 48 -15.83 -13.66 -19.05
CA GLU A 48 -15.57 -14.69 -20.05
C GLU A 48 -14.64 -15.81 -19.55
N VAL A 49 -13.67 -15.49 -18.69
CA VAL A 49 -12.74 -16.47 -18.13
C VAL A 49 -13.28 -17.09 -16.86
N PHE A 50 -13.87 -16.28 -15.97
CA PHE A 50 -14.35 -16.74 -14.67
C PHE A 50 -15.61 -17.61 -14.76
N HIS A 51 -16.36 -17.55 -15.86
CA HIS A 51 -17.47 -18.49 -16.14
C HIS A 51 -16.99 -19.86 -16.63
N LEU A 52 -15.72 -20.01 -17.03
CA LEU A 52 -15.18 -21.33 -17.35
C LEU A 52 -15.10 -22.18 -16.09
N LYS A 53 -15.58 -23.42 -16.20
CA LYS A 53 -15.66 -24.35 -15.07
C LYS A 53 -14.28 -24.55 -14.43
N GLY A 54 -14.18 -24.24 -13.14
CA GLY A 54 -12.96 -24.43 -12.34
C GLY A 54 -11.98 -23.25 -12.35
N MET A 55 -12.10 -22.29 -13.27
CA MET A 55 -11.15 -21.17 -13.35
C MET A 55 -11.10 -20.33 -12.08
N ALA A 56 -12.24 -19.96 -11.51
CA ALA A 56 -12.27 -19.17 -10.28
C ALA A 56 -11.54 -19.86 -9.11
N GLN A 57 -11.69 -21.18 -9.00
CA GLN A 57 -11.02 -21.98 -7.97
C GLN A 57 -9.52 -22.12 -8.25
N GLU A 58 -9.15 -22.34 -9.51
CA GLU A 58 -7.75 -22.42 -9.92
C GLU A 58 -7.02 -21.11 -9.63
N MET A 59 -7.59 -19.97 -10.04
CA MET A 59 -7.00 -18.64 -9.82
C MET A 59 -6.90 -18.32 -8.33
N ALA A 60 -7.91 -18.66 -7.53
CA ALA A 60 -7.85 -18.51 -6.08
C ALA A 60 -6.78 -19.42 -5.46
N GLY A 61 -6.62 -20.65 -5.96
CA GLY A 61 -5.64 -21.63 -5.51
C GLY A 61 -4.18 -21.25 -5.81
N ARG A 62 -3.95 -20.31 -6.75
CA ARG A 62 -2.63 -19.74 -7.05
C ARG A 62 -2.20 -18.65 -6.05
N ILE A 63 -3.10 -18.20 -5.17
CA ILE A 63 -2.81 -17.17 -4.17
C ILE A 63 -2.61 -17.85 -2.80
N LEU A 64 -1.36 -17.98 -2.37
CA LEU A 64 -1.00 -18.46 -1.04
C LEU A 64 -1.09 -17.32 -0.03
N VAL A 65 -1.96 -17.44 0.98
CA VAL A 65 -2.13 -16.42 2.01
C VAL A 65 -1.45 -16.85 3.30
N LEU A 66 -0.49 -16.06 3.77
CA LEU A 66 0.19 -16.25 5.06
C LEU A 66 -0.28 -15.20 6.05
N ARG A 67 -0.48 -15.59 7.31
CA ARG A 67 -0.97 -14.69 8.38
C ARG A 67 -0.07 -14.79 9.62
N PRO A 68 1.10 -14.15 9.60
CA PRO A 68 1.97 -14.11 10.77
C PRO A 68 1.28 -13.34 11.91
N THR A 69 1.44 -13.82 13.15
CA THR A 69 0.81 -13.21 14.33
C THR A 69 1.75 -12.32 15.12
N SER A 70 3.06 -12.46 14.89
CA SER A 70 4.11 -11.70 15.54
C SER A 70 5.19 -11.24 14.54
N LEU A 71 6.07 -10.33 14.96
CA LEU A 71 7.20 -9.90 14.13
C LEU A 71 8.21 -11.03 13.91
N SER A 72 8.38 -11.94 14.86
CA SER A 72 9.21 -13.14 14.70
C SER A 72 8.62 -14.07 13.65
N ASP A 73 7.32 -14.36 13.72
CA ASP A 73 6.64 -15.21 12.72
C ASP A 73 6.77 -14.60 11.33
N PHE A 74 6.63 -13.27 11.22
CA PHE A 74 6.81 -12.56 9.96
C PHE A 74 8.25 -12.70 9.44
N THR A 75 9.24 -12.58 10.32
CA THR A 75 10.66 -12.69 9.98
C THR A 75 11.00 -14.11 9.50
N GLU A 76 10.52 -15.13 10.20
CA GLU A 76 10.67 -16.53 9.79
C GLU A 76 9.97 -16.79 8.46
N SER A 77 8.71 -16.34 8.32
CA SER A 77 7.94 -16.48 7.08
C SER A 77 8.71 -15.95 5.88
N ILE A 78 9.21 -14.70 5.91
CA ILE A 78 9.93 -14.12 4.76
C ILE A 78 11.27 -14.80 4.48
N GLN A 79 11.93 -15.38 5.49
CA GLN A 79 13.18 -16.12 5.31
C GLN A 79 12.93 -17.43 4.58
N GLU A 80 11.89 -18.18 4.97
CA GLU A 80 11.48 -19.42 4.29
C GLU A 80 10.99 -19.18 2.86
N LEU A 81 10.44 -17.99 2.56
CA LEU A 81 9.98 -17.65 1.21
C LEU A 81 11.10 -17.67 0.16
N LYS A 82 12.36 -17.51 0.55
CA LYS A 82 13.48 -17.43 -0.40
C LYS A 82 13.53 -18.66 -1.32
N ASP A 83 13.35 -19.86 -0.77
CA ASP A 83 13.38 -21.10 -1.53
C ASP A 83 12.03 -21.36 -2.23
N SER A 84 10.93 -21.05 -1.54
CA SER A 84 9.57 -21.22 -2.08
C SER A 84 9.32 -20.37 -3.33
N ILE A 85 9.82 -19.13 -3.36
CA ILE A 85 9.64 -18.22 -4.51
C ILE A 85 10.27 -18.78 -5.78
N LEU A 86 11.48 -19.35 -5.66
CA LEU A 86 12.21 -19.93 -6.80
C LEU A 86 11.54 -21.21 -7.32
N GLN A 87 11.06 -22.06 -6.42
CA GLN A 87 10.50 -23.37 -6.79
C GLN A 87 9.07 -23.29 -7.32
N ASN A 88 8.28 -22.31 -6.87
CA ASN A 88 6.83 -22.29 -7.08
C ASN A 88 6.35 -21.28 -8.14
N GLN A 89 7.23 -20.80 -9.02
CA GLN A 89 6.89 -19.82 -10.08
C GLN A 89 6.11 -18.60 -9.54
N VAL A 90 6.52 -18.09 -8.37
CA VAL A 90 5.91 -16.91 -7.79
C VAL A 90 6.21 -15.70 -8.68
N LYS A 91 5.21 -14.87 -8.96
CA LYS A 91 5.33 -13.67 -9.79
C LYS A 91 5.02 -12.38 -9.02
N LEU A 92 4.52 -12.48 -7.79
CA LEU A 92 4.21 -11.34 -6.94
C LEU A 92 4.25 -11.76 -5.47
N LEU A 93 4.90 -10.94 -4.65
CA LEU A 93 4.79 -10.98 -3.20
C LEU A 93 4.09 -9.71 -2.71
N VAL A 94 3.01 -9.88 -1.96
CA VAL A 94 2.26 -8.78 -1.32
C VAL A 94 2.42 -8.88 0.19
N ILE A 95 2.62 -7.74 0.84
CA ILE A 95 2.66 -7.63 2.31
C ILE A 95 1.69 -6.53 2.75
N ASP A 96 0.57 -6.92 3.37
CA ASP A 96 -0.55 -6.04 3.76
C ASP A 96 -0.94 -6.26 5.24
N SER A 97 -0.48 -5.46 6.21
CA SER A 97 0.62 -4.49 6.18
C SER A 97 1.61 -4.83 7.31
N VAL A 98 2.92 -4.64 7.09
CA VAL A 98 3.92 -4.84 8.18
C VAL A 98 3.71 -3.82 9.30
N THR A 99 3.10 -2.67 8.97
CA THR A 99 2.87 -1.57 9.92
C THR A 99 2.13 -2.01 11.18
N ALA A 100 1.17 -2.94 11.05
CA ALA A 100 0.39 -3.43 12.19
C ALA A 100 1.25 -4.19 13.21
N LEU A 101 2.12 -5.11 12.76
CA LEU A 101 3.05 -5.84 13.66
C LEU A 101 4.01 -4.89 14.36
N LEU A 102 4.49 -3.89 13.62
CA LEU A 102 5.47 -2.92 14.11
C LEU A 102 4.87 -1.88 15.06
N SER A 103 3.55 -1.76 15.11
CA SER A 103 2.83 -0.87 16.03
C SER A 103 2.57 -1.52 17.39
N GLY A 104 2.53 -2.86 17.46
CA GLY A 104 2.23 -3.61 18.69
C GLY A 104 3.45 -3.94 19.56
N GLU A 105 4.66 -3.96 19.00
CA GLU A 105 5.87 -4.15 19.81
C GLU A 105 6.26 -2.84 20.52
N ASN A 106 6.21 -2.83 21.86
CA ASN A 106 6.63 -1.74 22.75
C ASN A 106 8.15 -1.45 22.73
N LYS A 107 8.82 -1.53 21.57
CA LYS A 107 10.22 -1.14 21.41
C LYS A 107 10.29 0.32 20.96
N GLN A 108 10.66 1.20 21.89
CA GLN A 108 10.91 2.62 21.62
C GLN A 108 12.34 2.83 21.07
N GLY A 109 12.52 3.87 20.24
CA GLY A 109 13.84 4.35 19.82
C GLY A 109 14.54 3.56 18.69
N ASP A 110 15.88 3.57 18.72
CA ASP A 110 16.79 3.09 17.65
C ASP A 110 16.64 1.61 17.31
N GLN A 111 16.27 0.76 18.29
CA GLN A 111 16.10 -0.68 18.08
C GLN A 111 14.98 -0.98 17.08
N ARG A 112 13.88 -0.21 17.14
CA ARG A 112 12.79 -0.29 16.15
C ARG A 112 13.29 0.11 14.78
N GLN A 113 14.06 1.21 14.67
CA GLN A 113 14.62 1.66 13.39
C GLN A 113 15.60 0.64 12.79
N HIS A 114 16.40 -0.03 13.62
CA HIS A 114 17.37 -1.03 13.17
C HIS A 114 16.69 -2.32 12.65
N GLN A 115 15.69 -2.84 13.37
CA GLN A 115 14.92 -4.00 12.91
C GLN A 115 14.18 -3.71 11.59
N LEU A 116 13.57 -2.53 11.48
CA LEU A 116 12.95 -2.07 10.23
C LEU A 116 13.94 -2.02 9.07
N GLY A 117 15.17 -1.56 9.32
CA GLY A 117 16.23 -1.50 8.30
C GLY A 117 16.60 -2.87 7.76
N TRP A 118 16.64 -3.90 8.61
CA TRP A 118 16.90 -5.27 8.17
C TRP A 118 15.78 -5.80 7.27
N HIS A 119 14.50 -5.67 7.66
CA HIS A 119 13.37 -6.15 6.85
C HIS A 119 13.34 -5.48 5.47
N ILE A 120 13.57 -4.17 5.41
CA ILE A 120 13.66 -3.44 4.14
C ILE A 120 14.76 -4.01 3.25
N SER A 121 15.97 -4.15 3.81
CA SER A 121 17.15 -4.59 3.06
C SER A 121 16.98 -6.03 2.58
N PHE A 122 16.41 -6.88 3.42
CA PHE A 122 16.09 -8.26 3.09
C PHE A 122 15.06 -8.34 1.96
N LEU A 123 13.93 -7.62 2.06
CA LEU A 123 12.90 -7.62 1.03
C LEU A 123 13.45 -7.07 -0.30
N LYS A 124 14.27 -6.01 -0.26
CA LYS A 124 14.89 -5.47 -1.48
C LYS A 124 15.81 -6.49 -2.14
N SER A 125 16.68 -7.13 -1.36
CA SER A 125 17.55 -8.21 -1.84
C SER A 125 16.75 -9.38 -2.39
N LEU A 126 15.67 -9.76 -1.72
CA LEU A 126 14.76 -10.81 -2.19
C LEU A 126 14.12 -10.46 -3.54
N ALA A 127 13.64 -9.22 -3.72
CA ALA A 127 13.07 -8.74 -4.98
C ALA A 127 14.10 -8.78 -6.12
N GLU A 128 15.33 -8.32 -5.86
CA GLU A 128 16.42 -8.29 -6.84
C GLU A 128 16.85 -9.71 -7.24
N PHE A 129 17.00 -10.59 -6.25
CA PHE A 129 17.41 -11.98 -6.48
C PHE A 129 16.34 -12.80 -7.20
N SER A 130 15.09 -12.71 -6.79
CA SER A 130 13.97 -13.47 -7.38
C SER A 130 13.39 -12.83 -8.64
N ARG A 131 13.72 -11.56 -8.92
CA ARG A 131 13.19 -10.78 -10.05
C ARG A 131 11.66 -10.70 -10.08
N ILE A 132 11.04 -10.59 -8.90
CA ILE A 132 9.59 -10.38 -8.77
C ILE A 132 9.30 -9.03 -8.12
N PRO A 133 8.17 -8.39 -8.45
CA PRO A 133 7.66 -7.26 -7.69
C PRO A 133 7.30 -7.69 -6.26
N ILE A 134 7.75 -6.89 -5.29
CA ILE A 134 7.31 -6.97 -3.89
C ILE A 134 6.53 -5.69 -3.58
N VAL A 135 5.26 -5.85 -3.19
CA VAL A 135 4.34 -4.76 -2.87
C VAL A 135 4.09 -4.74 -1.37
N VAL A 136 4.42 -3.63 -0.72
CA VAL A 136 4.21 -3.45 0.73
C VAL A 136 3.22 -2.31 0.94
N THR A 137 2.20 -2.54 1.75
CA THR A 137 1.31 -1.46 2.19
C THR A 137 1.79 -0.84 3.48
N ASN A 138 1.55 0.46 3.60
CA ASN A 138 1.94 1.26 4.76
C ASN A 138 0.71 2.06 5.21
N GLN A 139 0.42 2.04 6.50
CA GLN A 139 -0.65 2.86 7.05
C GLN A 139 -0.20 4.32 7.22
N VAL A 140 -1.17 5.21 7.45
CA VAL A 140 -0.95 6.63 7.67
C VAL A 140 -1.26 6.95 9.13
N ARG A 141 -0.44 7.77 9.78
CA ARG A 141 -0.65 8.23 11.16
C ARG A 141 -0.73 9.76 11.20
N SER A 142 -1.45 10.30 12.18
CA SER A 142 -1.47 11.74 12.45
C SER A 142 -0.18 12.16 13.14
N GLN A 143 0.52 13.16 12.60
CA GLN A 143 1.64 13.80 13.27
C GLN A 143 1.10 14.85 14.24
N ASN A 144 1.24 14.62 15.55
CA ASN A 144 1.07 15.67 16.53
C ASN A 144 2.30 16.59 16.49
N ARG A 145 2.10 17.91 16.52
CA ARG A 145 3.15 18.92 16.37
C ARG A 145 4.27 18.84 17.43
N ASP A 146 4.07 18.09 18.51
CA ASP A 146 5.07 17.90 19.56
C ASP A 146 6.17 16.89 19.20
N GLU A 147 6.00 16.07 18.15
CA GLU A 147 7.07 15.23 17.61
C GLU A 147 7.82 15.98 16.50
N THR A 148 8.71 16.90 16.92
CA THR A 148 9.64 17.65 16.06
C THR A 148 10.70 16.73 15.44
N SER A 149 10.29 15.89 14.48
CA SER A 149 11.21 15.41 13.45
C SER A 149 11.45 16.56 12.47
N HIS A 150 12.31 17.50 12.84
CA HIS A 150 12.81 18.54 11.95
C HIS A 150 13.42 17.89 10.71
N TYR A 151 12.85 18.13 9.53
CA TYR A 151 13.42 17.71 8.26
C TYR A 151 14.72 18.50 8.02
N SER A 152 15.85 17.81 7.82
CA SER A 152 17.15 18.44 7.54
C SER A 152 17.20 19.18 6.19
N PHE A 153 16.21 19.00 5.33
CA PHE A 153 16.04 19.70 4.05
C PHE A 153 15.05 20.89 4.12
N GLN A 154 14.18 20.98 5.14
CA GLN A 154 13.37 22.18 5.31
C GLN A 154 14.26 23.28 5.89
N GLY A 155 14.74 24.15 4.99
CA GLY A 155 15.43 25.37 5.36
C GLY A 155 14.65 26.13 6.42
N LYS A 156 15.37 26.76 7.35
CA LYS A 156 14.80 27.60 8.41
C LYS A 156 13.98 28.73 7.80
N VAL A 157 12.67 28.52 7.65
CA VAL A 157 11.73 29.62 7.48
C VAL A 157 11.51 30.17 8.88
N LYS A 158 12.28 31.21 9.22
CA LYS A 158 11.91 32.12 10.31
C LYS A 158 10.71 32.92 9.79
N ASP A 159 9.50 32.48 10.13
CA ASP A 159 8.34 33.37 10.05
C ASP A 159 7.95 33.77 11.47
N GLU A 160 8.35 35.00 11.80
CA GLU A 160 7.63 35.84 12.74
C GLU A 160 6.26 36.17 12.11
N PHE A 161 5.23 36.23 12.94
CA PHE A 161 3.87 36.75 12.72
C PHE A 161 2.68 35.79 12.50
N GLN A 162 1.80 35.89 13.51
CA GLN A 162 0.34 35.92 13.50
C GLN A 162 -0.47 34.61 13.52
N GLU A 163 -1.04 34.39 14.71
CA GLU A 163 -2.22 33.58 15.00
C GLU A 163 -3.39 33.92 14.06
N HIS A 164 -3.53 33.21 12.94
CA HIS A 164 -4.79 33.18 12.21
C HIS A 164 -5.17 31.75 11.77
N ALA A 165 -6.41 31.40 12.13
CA ALA A 165 -7.19 30.22 11.75
C ALA A 165 -6.59 28.85 12.11
N ARG A 166 -7.10 28.28 13.21
CA ARG A 166 -6.97 26.86 13.58
C ARG A 166 -7.63 25.96 12.52
N THR A 167 -6.94 25.73 11.42
CA THR A 167 -7.28 24.65 10.49
C THR A 167 -6.64 23.40 11.06
N TYR A 168 -7.46 22.51 11.63
CA TYR A 168 -7.05 21.16 12.04
C TYR A 168 -6.70 20.31 10.80
N ASP A 169 -5.70 20.72 10.02
CA ASP A 169 -5.02 19.82 9.09
C ASP A 169 -3.96 19.09 9.92
N SER A 170 -4.34 17.95 10.49
CA SER A 170 -3.39 17.00 11.03
C SER A 170 -2.43 16.62 9.91
N HIS A 171 -1.16 16.97 10.04
CA HIS A 171 -0.16 16.61 9.04
C HIS A 171 -0.02 15.08 9.05
N LEU A 172 -0.57 14.43 8.02
CA LEU A 172 -0.56 12.98 7.93
C LEU A 172 0.79 12.49 7.43
N VAL A 173 1.39 11.53 8.14
CA VAL A 173 2.70 10.97 7.81
C VAL A 173 2.62 9.46 7.64
N ALA A 174 3.50 8.93 6.78
CA ALA A 174 3.57 7.50 6.54
C ALA A 174 4.14 6.78 7.78
N ALA A 175 3.45 5.74 8.23
CA ALA A 175 3.72 5.10 9.51
C ALA A 175 5.13 4.46 9.62
N LEU A 176 5.64 3.93 8.52
CA LEU A 176 6.98 3.33 8.49
C LEU A 176 8.14 4.35 8.41
N GLY A 177 7.85 5.66 8.29
CA GLY A 177 8.85 6.73 8.34
C GLY A 177 9.72 6.88 7.08
N ILE A 178 10.74 7.73 7.20
CA ILE A 178 11.58 8.24 6.10
C ILE A 178 12.43 7.13 5.47
N ASN A 179 13.04 6.25 6.29
CA ASN A 179 13.91 5.18 5.79
C ASN A 179 13.19 4.26 4.79
N TRP A 180 11.93 3.91 5.08
CA TRP A 180 11.09 3.13 4.15
C TRP A 180 10.74 3.91 2.89
N ALA A 181 10.42 5.20 3.00
CA ALA A 181 10.12 6.04 1.84
C ALA A 181 11.31 6.19 0.87
N HIS A 182 12.54 6.18 1.38
CA HIS A 182 13.74 6.21 0.54
C HIS A 182 14.09 4.84 -0.04
N ALA A 183 13.84 3.75 0.68
CA ALA A 183 14.23 2.42 0.25
C ALA A 183 13.36 1.85 -0.88
N VAL A 184 12.09 2.29 -1.01
CA VAL A 184 11.21 1.83 -2.09
C VAL A 184 11.56 2.47 -3.43
N THR A 185 11.51 1.68 -4.50
CA THR A 185 11.73 2.14 -5.88
C THR A 185 10.55 2.95 -6.40
N ILE A 186 9.33 2.47 -6.15
CA ILE A 186 8.08 3.12 -6.56
C ILE A 186 7.24 3.36 -5.30
N ARG A 187 6.71 4.58 -5.15
CA ARG A 187 5.80 4.94 -4.07
C ARG A 187 4.48 5.43 -4.65
N LEU A 188 3.41 4.68 -4.37
CA LEU A 188 2.05 5.07 -4.68
C LEU A 188 1.36 5.58 -3.41
N VAL A 189 0.65 6.70 -3.52
CA VAL A 189 -0.15 7.28 -2.43
C VAL A 189 -1.61 7.23 -2.85
N LEU A 190 -2.42 6.50 -2.09
CA LEU A 190 -3.86 6.44 -2.29
C LEU A 190 -4.52 7.36 -1.26
N GLU A 191 -5.20 8.40 -1.72
CA GLU A 191 -5.91 9.35 -0.88
C GLU A 191 -7.40 9.42 -1.22
N ALA A 192 -8.22 9.78 -0.23
CA ALA A 192 -9.63 10.07 -0.39
C ALA A 192 -9.90 11.48 0.14
N LYS A 193 -10.32 12.38 -0.75
CA LYS A 193 -10.57 13.80 -0.46
C LYS A 193 -11.89 14.23 -1.07
N SER A 194 -12.79 14.76 -0.25
CA SER A 194 -14.08 15.31 -0.69
C SER A 194 -14.92 14.32 -1.53
N GLY A 195 -14.92 13.04 -1.16
CA GLY A 195 -15.64 11.98 -1.87
C GLY A 195 -14.91 11.41 -3.09
N GLN A 196 -13.84 12.05 -3.57
CA GLN A 196 -13.02 11.54 -4.68
C GLN A 196 -11.84 10.74 -4.15
N ARG A 197 -11.48 9.65 -4.83
CA ARG A 197 -10.27 8.88 -4.53
C ARG A 197 -9.25 9.07 -5.63
N ILE A 198 -8.00 9.27 -5.25
CA ILE A 198 -6.91 9.56 -6.16
C ILE A 198 -5.72 8.66 -5.80
N ILE A 199 -5.12 8.04 -6.80
CA ILE A 199 -3.83 7.36 -6.68
C ILE A 199 -2.75 8.25 -7.30
N LYS A 200 -1.72 8.56 -6.52
CA LYS A 200 -0.59 9.40 -6.93
C LYS A 200 0.66 8.57 -7.06
N VAL A 201 1.42 8.81 -8.12
CA VAL A 201 2.81 8.35 -8.26
C VAL A 201 3.70 9.37 -7.55
N ALA A 202 4.00 9.13 -6.27
CA ALA A 202 4.80 10.06 -5.47
C ALA A 202 6.31 9.90 -5.71
N LYS A 203 6.75 8.70 -6.11
CA LYS A 203 8.14 8.38 -6.45
C LYS A 203 8.17 7.29 -7.51
N SER A 204 8.91 7.49 -8.59
CA SER A 204 9.21 6.48 -9.60
C SER A 204 10.47 6.87 -10.37
N PRO A 205 11.36 5.93 -10.75
CA PRO A 205 12.49 6.23 -11.62
C PRO A 205 12.08 6.39 -13.10
N MET A 206 10.87 5.94 -13.48
CA MET A 206 10.44 5.86 -14.88
C MET A 206 9.20 6.70 -15.21
N SER A 207 8.56 7.30 -14.21
CA SER A 207 7.32 8.07 -14.39
C SER A 207 7.42 9.41 -13.68
N PRO A 208 6.96 10.51 -14.30
CA PRO A 208 6.78 11.76 -13.58
C PRO A 208 5.71 11.61 -12.47
N PRO A 209 5.66 12.54 -11.52
CA PRO A 209 4.59 12.61 -10.53
C PRO A 209 3.23 12.83 -11.19
N LEU A 210 2.38 11.80 -11.16
CA LEU A 210 1.05 11.80 -11.78
C LEU A 210 -0.02 11.44 -10.75
N ALA A 211 -1.24 11.93 -10.97
CA ALA A 211 -2.42 11.59 -10.19
C ALA A 211 -3.51 11.02 -11.10
N PHE A 212 -4.12 9.92 -10.67
CA PHE A 212 -5.20 9.26 -11.36
C PHE A 212 -6.41 9.14 -10.43
N PRO A 213 -7.58 9.66 -10.82
CA PRO A 213 -8.80 9.40 -10.07
C PRO A 213 -9.22 7.94 -10.24
N PHE A 214 -9.71 7.33 -9.18
CA PHE A 214 -10.16 5.93 -9.20
C PHE A 214 -11.41 5.72 -8.35
N ASP A 215 -12.13 4.65 -8.64
CA ASP A 215 -13.21 4.15 -7.80
C ASP A 215 -12.97 2.70 -7.38
N ILE A 216 -13.66 2.30 -6.32
CA ILE A 216 -13.70 0.90 -5.88
C ILE A 216 -15.09 0.36 -6.18
N THR A 217 -15.17 -0.55 -7.13
CA THR A 217 -16.41 -1.20 -7.58
C THR A 217 -16.35 -2.71 -7.27
N SER A 218 -17.38 -3.46 -7.64
CA SER A 218 -17.36 -4.92 -7.55
C SER A 218 -16.25 -5.56 -8.41
N ALA A 219 -15.77 -4.89 -9.47
CA ALA A 219 -14.60 -5.30 -10.26
C ALA A 219 -13.23 -5.04 -9.58
N GLY A 220 -13.25 -4.36 -8.43
CA GLY A 220 -12.04 -3.97 -7.72
C GLY A 220 -11.77 -2.48 -7.86
N ILE A 221 -10.50 -2.11 -7.80
CA ILE A 221 -10.08 -0.75 -8.14
C ILE A 221 -10.15 -0.56 -9.66
N SER A 222 -10.73 0.55 -10.11
CA SER A 222 -10.79 0.97 -11.51
C SER A 222 -10.42 2.43 -11.61
N LEU A 223 -9.52 2.78 -12.52
CA LEU A 223 -9.27 4.18 -12.83
C LEU A 223 -10.51 4.77 -13.53
N LEU A 224 -10.78 6.05 -13.27
CA LEU A 224 -11.83 6.80 -13.97
C LEU A 224 -11.32 7.40 -15.29
N SER A 225 -10.01 7.55 -15.42
CA SER A 225 -9.31 8.01 -16.61
C SER A 225 -7.92 7.39 -16.65
N ASP A 226 -7.48 7.01 -17.84
CA ASP A 226 -6.10 6.56 -18.10
C ASP A 226 -5.14 7.75 -18.28
N ASP A 227 -5.69 8.96 -18.49
CA ASP A 227 -4.92 10.20 -18.54
C ASP A 227 -4.63 10.71 -17.13
N GLY A 228 -3.35 10.67 -16.73
CA GLY A 228 -2.88 11.16 -15.45
C GLY A 228 -2.67 12.66 -15.44
N THR A 229 -3.07 13.31 -14.34
CA THR A 229 -2.79 14.73 -14.14
C THR A 229 -1.41 14.90 -13.50
N GLU A 230 -0.53 15.66 -14.15
CA GLU A 230 0.79 15.96 -13.59
C GLU A 230 0.67 16.78 -12.30
N LEU A 231 1.33 16.31 -11.24
CA LEU A 231 1.36 16.97 -9.95
C LEU A 231 2.56 17.93 -9.88
N LYS A 232 2.29 19.22 -9.70
CA LYS A 232 3.32 20.26 -9.55
C LYS A 232 3.45 20.71 -8.09
N GLY A 233 4.68 20.88 -7.62
CA GLY A 233 4.99 21.46 -6.30
C GLY A 233 5.00 20.48 -5.11
N PRO A 234 4.95 20.97 -3.86
CA PRO A 234 5.14 20.15 -2.65
C PRO A 234 4.00 19.15 -2.38
N GLY A 235 2.87 19.25 -3.10
CA GLY A 235 1.69 18.40 -2.96
C GLY A 235 1.85 16.93 -3.40
N ILE A 236 3.02 16.56 -3.94
CA ILE A 236 3.33 15.22 -4.45
C ILE A 236 3.42 14.20 -3.30
N ASN A 237 4.04 14.61 -2.19
CA ASN A 237 4.28 13.74 -1.03
C ASN A 237 3.29 13.95 0.11
N THR A 238 2.43 14.98 0.04
CA THR A 238 1.41 15.22 1.04
C THR A 238 0.31 14.17 0.94
N ILE A 239 -0.06 13.64 2.10
CA ILE A 239 -1.12 12.66 2.24
C ILE A 239 -2.34 13.40 2.80
N HIS A 240 -3.46 13.36 2.09
CA HIS A 240 -4.72 13.86 2.61
C HIS A 240 -5.64 12.70 2.98
N ALA A 241 -6.25 12.77 4.14
CA ALA A 241 -7.39 11.93 4.48
C ALA A 241 -8.38 12.81 5.23
N ARG A 242 -9.54 13.06 4.62
CA ARG A 242 -10.68 13.61 5.35
C ARG A 242 -11.71 12.50 5.48
N GLY A 243 -11.99 12.09 6.71
CA GLY A 243 -13.27 11.47 7.03
C GLY A 243 -14.38 12.47 6.71
N HIS A 244 -15.55 11.97 6.36
CA HIS A 244 -16.78 12.77 6.36
C HIS A 244 -16.93 13.36 7.77
N SER A 245 -16.50 14.62 7.95
CA SER A 245 -17.03 15.44 9.02
C SER A 245 -18.33 16.00 8.47
N ASP A 246 -19.40 15.21 8.55
CA ASP A 246 -20.74 15.80 8.46
C ASP A 246 -20.81 16.81 9.60
N MET A 247 -20.78 18.09 9.22
CA MET A 247 -21.08 19.19 10.12
C MET A 247 -22.56 19.05 10.49
N ILE A 248 -22.83 18.27 11.53
CA ILE A 248 -24.10 18.36 12.24
C ILE A 248 -24.07 19.71 12.97
N ASN A 249 -24.51 20.75 12.28
CA ASN A 249 -24.96 21.98 12.92
C ASN A 249 -26.21 21.63 13.74
N PHE A 250 -26.03 21.30 15.02
CA PHE A 250 -27.11 21.49 15.98
C PHE A 250 -27.29 23.00 16.16
N HIS A 251 -28.18 23.60 15.38
CA HIS A 251 -28.85 24.82 15.82
C HIS A 251 -29.75 24.42 16.98
N GLY A 252 -29.45 24.97 18.15
CA GLY A 252 -30.36 24.95 19.28
C GLY A 252 -31.56 25.83 18.98
N ASP A 253 -32.71 25.34 19.39
CA ASP A 253 -33.86 26.12 19.85
C ASP A 253 -34.23 25.57 21.23
#